data_AF-A0A2V9PF24-F1
#
_entry.id   AF-A0A2V9PF24-F1
#
_cell.length_a   1.000
_cell.length_b   1.000
_cell.length_c   1.000
_cell.angle_alpha   90.00
_cell.angle_beta   90.00
_cell.angle_gamma   90.00
#
_symmetry.space_group_name_H-M   'P 1'
#
loop_
_entity.id
_entity.type
_entity.pdbx_description
1 polymer ?
#
loop_
_entity_poly.entity_id
_entity_poly.type
_entity_poly.pdbx_seq_one_letter_code
_entity_poly.pdbx_strand_id
1 'polypeptide(L)'
;MGQPQISEYEQSLESLSGNEFQDEVSAYLQAAIIDFQTVPASPQGDAGLDGFSHHGERAYCCYGPEHDAFKKNKEREDAIVEKFKGDLRRLYEVDTDGKKLVLSENKEIETILPKKRKIKHVELIVNWFGSHRILSRILTAAAEYAAASLCRYIETDATVTVVGPKQLANRYFVDEVMIARARQRIFIQKVEKKAEAVVLGSTEKFDKKMKDLREMVHGQKDAIDSLQTQLQTDWRMTLAFDQELSDTLPNVHRSFEGDRRRILTRVSELMVSSSKPWTELHNATKIAFEILDADFGNLYGMLIRDISSGEIARLVGECPVGWEKGEKLAGAK
;
A
#
# COMPACT_ATOMS: atom_id res chain seq x y z
N MET A 1 33.18 1.45 6.00
CA MET A 1 31.98 2.20 6.42
C MET A 1 31.07 2.25 5.22
N GLY A 2 29.86 1.67 5.30
CA GLY A 2 28.92 1.63 4.18
C GLY A 2 28.44 3.02 3.82
N GLN A 3 28.05 3.24 2.56
CA GLN A 3 27.45 4.50 2.13
C GLN A 3 26.15 4.71 2.92
N PRO A 4 25.94 5.88 3.58
CA PRO A 4 24.76 6.14 4.41
C PRO A 4 23.43 5.82 3.70
N GLN A 5 23.36 6.14 2.41
CA GLN A 5 22.21 5.90 1.53
C GLN A 5 21.82 4.41 1.44
N ILE A 6 22.81 3.51 1.36
CA ILE A 6 22.56 2.06 1.29
C ILE A 6 21.96 1.57 2.61
N SER A 7 22.48 2.02 3.75
CA SER A 7 21.96 1.65 5.07
C SER A 7 20.56 2.22 5.32
N GLU A 8 20.28 3.43 4.85
CA GLU A 8 18.95 4.03 4.93
C GLU A 8 17.91 3.31 4.06
N TYR A 9 18.31 2.86 2.88
CA TYR A 9 17.43 2.09 2.00
C TYR A 9 17.22 0.67 2.52
N GLU A 10 18.26 0.01 3.05
CA GLU A 10 18.16 -1.28 3.75
C GLU A 10 17.11 -1.22 4.86
N GLN A 11 17.16 -0.21 5.74
CA GLN A 11 16.18 -0.02 6.82
C GLN A 11 14.76 0.24 6.29
N SER A 12 14.65 0.93 5.15
CA SER A 12 13.36 1.21 4.53
C SER A 12 12.75 -0.07 3.97
N LEU A 13 13.53 -0.88 3.24
CA LEU A 13 13.13 -2.19 2.76
C LEU A 13 12.76 -3.14 3.90
N GLU A 14 13.51 -3.12 5.00
CA GLU A 14 13.19 -3.90 6.20
C GLU A 14 11.83 -3.53 6.77
N SER A 15 11.44 -2.26 6.71
CA SER A 15 10.21 -1.74 7.34
C SER A 15 8.94 -1.96 6.52
N LEU A 16 9.07 -2.15 5.21
CA LEU A 16 7.94 -2.43 4.32
C LEU A 16 7.48 -3.88 4.46
N SER A 17 6.18 -4.12 4.43
CA SER A 17 5.56 -5.46 4.39
C SER A 17 4.62 -5.60 3.19
N GLY A 18 4.06 -6.80 2.99
CA GLY A 18 3.00 -7.05 2.04
C GLY A 18 3.32 -6.62 0.60
N ASN A 19 2.32 -6.02 -0.04
CA ASN A 19 2.39 -5.55 -1.42
C ASN A 19 3.31 -4.32 -1.55
N GLU A 20 3.43 -3.50 -0.50
CA GLU A 20 4.26 -2.30 -0.54
C GLU A 20 5.75 -2.64 -0.60
N PHE A 21 6.16 -3.73 0.07
CA PHE A 21 7.50 -4.29 -0.09
C PHE A 21 7.74 -4.76 -1.53
N GLN A 22 6.81 -5.55 -2.08
CA GLN A 22 6.90 -6.06 -3.44
C GLN A 22 6.94 -4.95 -4.49
N ASP A 23 6.11 -3.92 -4.33
CA ASP A 23 6.06 -2.75 -5.20
C ASP A 23 7.39 -1.99 -5.17
N GLU A 24 7.97 -1.79 -3.99
CA GLU A 24 9.23 -1.06 -3.85
C GLU A 24 10.39 -1.86 -4.46
N VAL A 25 10.45 -3.17 -4.23
CA VAL A 25 11.42 -4.07 -4.87
C VAL A 25 11.26 -4.02 -6.40
N SER A 26 10.03 -4.09 -6.89
CA SER A 26 9.72 -4.03 -8.32
C SER A 26 10.17 -2.72 -8.93
N ALA A 27 9.86 -1.59 -8.30
CA ALA A 27 10.23 -0.27 -8.77
C ALA A 27 11.76 -0.04 -8.71
N TYR A 28 12.46 -0.63 -7.74
CA TYR A 28 13.91 -0.62 -7.67
C TYR A 28 14.57 -1.44 -8.79
N LEU A 29 14.10 -2.67 -9.02
CA LEU A 29 14.60 -3.53 -10.08
C LEU A 29 14.30 -2.97 -11.47
N GLN A 30 13.11 -2.39 -11.67
CA GLN A 30 12.72 -1.74 -12.93
C GLN A 30 13.61 -0.53 -13.26
N ALA A 31 14.04 0.23 -12.24
CA ALA A 31 14.95 1.35 -12.44
C ALA A 31 16.37 0.89 -12.84
N ALA A 32 16.77 -0.33 -12.44
CA ALA A 32 18.12 -0.85 -12.64
C ALA A 32 18.26 -1.81 -13.84
N ILE A 33 17.20 -2.53 -14.20
CA ILE A 33 17.21 -3.62 -15.19
C ILE A 33 16.27 -3.26 -16.34
N ILE A 34 16.86 -3.05 -17.52
CA ILE A 34 16.17 -2.53 -18.71
C ILE A 34 14.93 -3.35 -19.11
N ASP A 35 15.01 -4.67 -19.03
CA ASP A 35 13.93 -5.57 -19.47
C ASP A 35 13.17 -6.22 -18.31
N PHE A 36 13.29 -5.66 -17.10
CA PHE A 36 12.49 -6.12 -15.96
C PHE A 36 11.01 -5.82 -16.19
N GLN A 37 10.18 -6.81 -15.94
CA GLN A 37 8.73 -6.73 -16.02
C GLN A 37 8.12 -7.30 -14.75
N THR A 38 7.22 -6.53 -14.16
CA THR A 38 6.36 -6.99 -13.07
C THR A 38 5.29 -7.93 -13.61
N VAL A 39 4.96 -8.97 -12.85
CA VAL A 39 3.88 -9.90 -13.18
C VAL A 39 2.66 -9.54 -12.31
N PRO A 40 1.56 -9.04 -12.89
CA PRO A 40 0.37 -8.72 -12.12
C PRO A 40 -0.36 -10.00 -11.70
N ALA A 41 -0.76 -10.09 -10.43
CA ALA A 41 -1.54 -11.23 -9.93
C ALA A 41 -3.02 -11.19 -10.33
N SER A 42 -3.56 -10.04 -10.74
CA SER A 42 -4.97 -9.91 -11.06
C SER A 42 -5.21 -9.85 -12.57
N PRO A 43 -6.27 -10.49 -13.10
CA PRO A 43 -7.26 -11.33 -12.41
C PRO A 43 -6.96 -12.83 -12.35
N GLN A 44 -5.97 -13.36 -13.09
CA GLN A 44 -5.76 -14.81 -13.26
C GLN A 44 -4.76 -15.44 -12.28
N GLY A 45 -4.02 -14.66 -11.51
CA GLY A 45 -2.88 -15.11 -10.71
C GLY A 45 -1.54 -14.81 -11.38
N ASP A 46 -0.48 -14.91 -10.60
CA ASP A 46 0.89 -14.53 -10.96
C ASP A 46 1.81 -15.73 -11.22
N ALA A 47 1.25 -16.94 -11.18
CA ALA A 47 2.00 -18.20 -11.26
C ALA A 47 3.12 -18.37 -10.21
N GLY A 48 3.12 -17.59 -9.12
CA GLY A 48 4.21 -17.55 -8.14
C GLY A 48 5.39 -16.65 -8.53
N LEU A 49 5.23 -15.78 -9.53
CA LEU A 49 6.23 -14.80 -9.97
C LEU A 49 5.75 -13.38 -9.69
N ASP A 50 6.58 -12.54 -9.08
CA ASP A 50 6.28 -11.11 -8.93
C ASP A 50 6.93 -10.29 -10.04
N GLY A 51 7.96 -10.84 -10.68
CA GLY A 51 8.58 -10.26 -11.86
C GLY A 51 9.51 -11.22 -12.57
N PHE A 52 9.91 -10.85 -13.78
CA PHE A 52 10.98 -11.51 -14.52
C PHE A 52 11.86 -10.49 -15.26
N SER A 53 13.03 -10.93 -15.70
CA SER A 53 13.94 -10.14 -16.54
C SER A 53 14.78 -11.07 -17.41
N HIS A 54 15.70 -10.50 -18.19
CA HIS A 54 16.59 -11.23 -19.09
C HIS A 54 15.78 -12.14 -20.03
N HIS A 55 14.71 -11.59 -20.60
CA HIS A 55 13.77 -12.29 -21.48
C HIS A 55 13.18 -13.59 -20.88
N GLY A 56 12.92 -13.60 -19.58
CA GLY A 56 12.30 -14.73 -18.86
C GLY A 56 13.29 -15.73 -18.28
N GLU A 57 14.60 -15.47 -18.36
CA GLU A 57 15.63 -16.36 -17.78
C GLU A 57 15.84 -16.13 -16.28
N ARG A 58 15.41 -14.98 -15.75
CA ARG A 58 15.52 -14.67 -14.32
C ARG A 58 14.16 -14.30 -13.74
N ALA A 59 13.74 -15.08 -12.74
CA ALA A 59 12.49 -14.96 -12.00
C ALA A 59 12.73 -14.32 -10.63
N TYR A 60 11.76 -13.51 -10.18
CA TYR A 60 11.77 -12.88 -8.87
C TYR A 60 10.47 -13.21 -8.13
N CYS A 61 10.60 -13.71 -6.91
CA CYS A 61 9.49 -13.95 -5.97
C CYS A 61 9.76 -13.12 -4.73
N CYS A 62 8.83 -12.26 -4.34
CA CYS A 62 8.92 -11.34 -3.23
C CYS A 62 8.07 -11.86 -2.06
N TYR A 63 8.56 -11.63 -0.85
CA TYR A 63 7.77 -11.83 0.35
C TYR A 63 8.11 -10.77 1.40
N GLY A 64 7.15 -9.91 1.71
CA GLY A 64 7.23 -8.97 2.83
C GLY A 64 6.40 -9.48 4.01
N PRO A 65 6.88 -10.43 4.84
CA PRO A 65 6.15 -10.82 6.04
C PRO A 65 5.87 -9.60 6.92
N GLU A 66 4.65 -9.55 7.48
CA GLU A 66 4.23 -8.50 8.40
C GLU A 66 5.13 -8.42 9.64
N HIS A 67 5.40 -7.18 10.06
CA HIS A 67 6.10 -6.92 11.31
C HIS A 67 5.21 -7.21 12.51
N ASP A 68 5.47 -8.36 13.12
CA ASP A 68 4.86 -8.76 14.38
C ASP A 68 5.93 -8.82 15.47
N ALA A 69 5.85 -7.87 16.41
CA ALA A 69 6.78 -7.77 17.54
C ALA A 69 6.74 -8.98 18.49
N PHE A 70 5.65 -9.75 18.46
CA PHE A 70 5.45 -10.93 19.30
C PHE A 70 5.87 -12.23 18.60
N LYS A 71 5.99 -12.24 17.26
CA LYS A 71 6.50 -13.40 16.51
C LYS A 71 7.96 -13.67 16.83
N LYS A 72 8.24 -14.90 17.25
CA LYS A 72 9.59 -15.42 17.43
C LYS A 72 10.28 -15.62 16.09
N ASN A 73 11.62 -15.56 16.09
CA ASN A 73 12.41 -15.78 14.87
C ASN A 73 12.06 -17.09 14.16
N LYS A 74 11.80 -18.17 14.89
CA LYS A 74 11.39 -19.45 14.31
C LYS A 74 10.08 -19.36 13.51
N GLU A 75 9.09 -18.62 14.01
CA GLU A 75 7.81 -18.45 13.33
C GLU A 75 7.96 -17.62 12.06
N ARG A 76 8.86 -16.61 12.09
CA ARG A 76 9.24 -15.83 10.90
C ARG A 76 9.96 -16.70 9.87
N GLU A 77 10.93 -17.50 10.31
CA GLU A 77 11.64 -18.47 9.47
C GLU A 77 10.67 -19.45 8.80
N ASP A 78 9.73 -20.03 9.56
CA ASP A 78 8.73 -20.96 9.07
C ASP A 78 7.81 -20.30 8.03
N ALA A 79 7.32 -19.08 8.29
CA ALA A 79 6.49 -18.34 7.35
C ALA A 79 7.19 -18.07 6.01
N ILE A 80 8.46 -17.66 6.05
CA ILE A 80 9.28 -17.39 4.85
C ILE A 80 9.50 -18.68 4.05
N VAL A 81 9.85 -19.77 4.74
CA VAL A 81 10.06 -21.05 4.09
C VAL A 81 8.77 -21.54 3.42
N GLU A 82 7.63 -21.44 4.10
CA GLU A 82 6.35 -21.91 3.54
C GLU A 82 5.89 -21.04 2.35
N LYS A 83 6.06 -19.72 2.40
CA LYS A 83 5.76 -18.85 1.25
C LYS A 83 6.60 -19.23 0.04
N PHE A 84 7.92 -19.25 0.18
CA PHE A 84 8.80 -19.53 -0.96
C PHE A 84 8.71 -20.98 -1.45
N LYS A 85 8.42 -21.95 -0.58
CA LYS A 85 8.06 -23.30 -1.04
C LYS A 85 6.78 -23.28 -1.88
N GLY A 86 5.78 -22.50 -1.49
CA GLY A 86 4.56 -22.29 -2.27
C GLY A 86 4.85 -21.74 -3.67
N ASP A 87 5.67 -20.69 -3.76
CA ASP A 87 6.05 -20.07 -5.03
C ASP A 87 6.84 -21.05 -5.91
N LEU A 88 7.88 -21.68 -5.34
CA LEU A 88 8.69 -22.65 -6.06
C LEU A 88 7.86 -23.85 -6.54
N ARG A 89 6.90 -24.35 -5.75
CA ARG A 89 5.98 -25.42 -6.18
C ARG A 89 5.22 -25.03 -7.46
N ARG A 90 4.74 -23.79 -7.53
CA ARG A 90 4.06 -23.27 -8.74
C ARG A 90 5.00 -23.17 -9.93
N LEU A 91 6.25 -22.73 -9.74
CA LEU A 91 7.25 -22.64 -10.82
C LEU A 91 7.69 -24.01 -11.35
N TYR A 92 7.85 -24.97 -10.45
CA TYR A 92 8.18 -26.35 -10.79
C TYR A 92 6.96 -27.19 -11.18
N GLU A 93 5.74 -26.62 -11.21
CA GLU A 93 4.52 -27.37 -11.57
C GLU A 93 4.34 -28.66 -10.74
N VAL A 94 4.55 -28.55 -9.44
CA VAL A 94 4.37 -29.65 -8.49
C VAL A 94 3.47 -29.23 -7.34
N ASP A 95 2.73 -30.18 -6.79
CA ASP A 95 1.96 -29.98 -5.56
C ASP A 95 2.11 -31.18 -4.61
N THR A 96 1.54 -31.07 -3.42
CA THR A 96 1.57 -32.10 -2.39
C THR A 96 0.25 -32.85 -2.33
N ASP A 97 0.27 -34.14 -2.66
CA ASP A 97 -0.80 -35.08 -2.32
C ASP A 97 -0.40 -35.86 -1.06
N GLY A 98 -0.86 -35.38 0.09
CA GLY A 98 -0.41 -35.85 1.40
C GLY A 98 1.09 -35.62 1.61
N LYS A 99 1.89 -36.70 1.60
CA LYS A 99 3.36 -36.65 1.75
C LYS A 99 4.12 -36.80 0.44
N LYS A 100 3.44 -36.96 -0.70
CA LYS A 100 4.06 -37.20 -2.00
C LYS A 100 3.95 -35.96 -2.87
N LEU A 101 5.00 -35.68 -3.64
CA LEU A 101 4.97 -34.68 -4.70
C LEU A 101 4.30 -35.28 -5.93
N VAL A 102 3.34 -34.55 -6.48
CA VAL A 102 2.62 -34.88 -7.70
C VAL A 102 2.74 -33.72 -8.69
N LEU A 103 2.67 -34.03 -9.99
CA LEU A 103 2.65 -33.00 -11.02
C LEU A 103 1.35 -32.19 -10.93
N SER A 104 1.47 -30.87 -10.99
CA SER A 104 0.36 -29.93 -10.98
C SER A 104 0.63 -28.84 -11.99
N GLU A 105 -0.02 -28.93 -13.16
CA GLU A 105 0.23 -28.01 -14.27
C GLU A 105 -0.14 -26.58 -13.89
N ASN A 106 0.77 -25.65 -14.20
CA ASN A 106 0.55 -24.23 -14.03
C ASN A 106 0.27 -23.62 -15.40
N LYS A 107 -0.99 -23.30 -15.70
CA LYS A 107 -1.38 -22.76 -17.01
C LYS A 107 -1.01 -21.29 -17.16
N GLU A 108 -0.94 -20.56 -16.06
CA GLU A 108 -0.70 -19.11 -16.08
C GLU A 108 0.73 -18.78 -16.48
N ILE A 109 1.73 -19.58 -16.07
CA ILE A 109 3.14 -19.35 -16.41
C ILE A 109 3.42 -19.40 -17.91
N GLU A 110 2.62 -20.14 -18.69
CA GLU A 110 2.72 -20.18 -20.16
C GLU A 110 2.41 -18.81 -20.78
N THR A 111 1.54 -18.03 -20.13
CA THR A 111 1.14 -16.69 -20.59
C THR A 111 2.14 -15.61 -20.19
N ILE A 112 2.94 -15.89 -19.15
CA ILE A 112 3.92 -14.95 -18.59
C ILE A 112 5.27 -15.08 -19.30
N LEU A 113 5.78 -16.31 -19.46
CA LEU A 113 7.11 -16.53 -20.02
C LEU A 113 7.10 -16.58 -21.56
N PRO A 114 8.12 -16.02 -22.22
CA PRO A 114 8.25 -16.17 -23.67
C PRO A 114 8.38 -17.63 -24.09
N LYS A 115 7.75 -17.98 -25.22
CA LYS A 115 7.81 -19.35 -25.76
C LYS A 115 9.26 -19.82 -25.93
N LYS A 116 9.51 -21.07 -25.52
CA LYS A 116 10.83 -21.74 -25.59
C LYS A 116 11.91 -21.11 -24.69
N ARG A 117 11.55 -20.23 -23.75
CA ARG A 117 12.44 -19.76 -22.69
C ARG A 117 12.14 -20.51 -21.40
N LYS A 118 13.18 -20.71 -20.62
CA LYS A 118 13.11 -21.30 -19.29
C LYS A 118 13.85 -20.42 -18.30
N ILE A 119 13.32 -20.39 -17.09
CA ILE A 119 13.94 -19.75 -15.95
C ILE A 119 15.24 -20.51 -15.61
N LYS A 120 16.34 -19.78 -15.51
CA LYS A 120 17.67 -20.28 -15.10
C LYS A 120 18.03 -19.82 -13.69
N HIS A 121 17.47 -18.69 -13.28
CA HIS A 121 17.78 -18.07 -11.99
C HIS A 121 16.49 -17.65 -11.30
N VAL A 122 16.29 -18.13 -10.07
CA VAL A 122 15.19 -17.73 -9.19
C VAL A 122 15.76 -16.95 -8.02
N GLU A 123 15.27 -15.73 -7.83
CA GLU A 123 15.57 -14.91 -6.67
C GLU A 123 14.36 -14.78 -5.76
N LEU A 124 14.54 -15.20 -4.52
CA LEU A 124 13.56 -15.16 -3.46
C LEU A 124 13.89 -13.97 -2.57
N ILE A 125 13.21 -12.84 -2.78
CA ILE A 125 13.50 -11.57 -2.15
C ILE A 125 12.61 -11.40 -0.91
N VAL A 126 13.21 -11.14 0.25
CA VAL A 126 12.49 -11.06 1.53
C VAL A 126 12.88 -9.81 2.34
N ASN A 127 11.90 -9.18 3.00
CA ASN A 127 12.14 -7.98 3.84
C ASN A 127 12.86 -8.30 5.17
N TRP A 128 13.00 -9.58 5.51
CA TRP A 128 13.67 -10.06 6.72
C TRP A 128 14.54 -11.28 6.39
N PHE A 129 15.84 -11.14 6.53
CA PHE A 129 16.80 -12.24 6.38
C PHE A 129 17.78 -12.31 7.56
N GLY A 130 17.22 -12.41 8.76
CA GLY A 130 17.99 -12.44 10.01
C GLY A 130 18.60 -13.81 10.36
N SER A 131 18.29 -14.87 9.62
CA SER A 131 18.70 -16.24 9.95
C SER A 131 19.00 -17.07 8.71
N HIS A 132 20.16 -17.72 8.70
CA HIS A 132 20.56 -18.66 7.63
C HIS A 132 19.74 -19.96 7.65
N ARG A 133 18.94 -20.23 8.68
CA ARG A 133 18.19 -21.47 8.86
C ARG A 133 17.12 -21.71 7.79
N ILE A 134 16.70 -20.67 7.07
CA ILE A 134 15.77 -20.78 5.94
C ILE A 134 16.44 -21.37 4.69
N LEU A 135 17.75 -21.16 4.51
CA LEU A 135 18.47 -21.47 3.26
C LEU A 135 18.39 -22.95 2.91
N SER A 136 18.86 -23.83 3.80
CA SER A 136 18.87 -25.28 3.52
C SER A 136 17.45 -25.80 3.28
N ARG A 137 16.44 -25.32 4.00
CA ARG A 137 15.06 -25.79 3.86
C ARG A 137 14.46 -25.44 2.51
N ILE A 138 14.77 -24.25 1.99
CA ILE A 138 14.32 -23.78 0.68
C ILE A 138 15.08 -24.52 -0.43
N LEU A 139 16.42 -24.59 -0.34
CA LEU A 139 17.24 -25.23 -1.36
C LEU A 139 16.99 -26.74 -1.47
N THR A 140 16.79 -27.43 -0.34
CA THR A 140 16.41 -28.85 -0.34
C THR A 140 15.05 -29.05 -1.02
N ALA A 141 14.06 -28.21 -0.71
CA ALA A 141 12.75 -28.29 -1.35
C ALA A 141 12.81 -28.01 -2.86
N ALA A 142 13.59 -27.01 -3.29
CA ALA A 142 13.80 -26.73 -4.71
C ALA A 142 14.39 -27.94 -5.45
N ALA A 143 15.38 -28.62 -4.86
CA ALA A 143 15.96 -29.83 -5.44
C ALA A 143 14.95 -31.00 -5.51
N GLU A 144 14.13 -31.18 -4.48
CA GLU A 144 13.05 -32.18 -4.47
C GLU A 144 12.00 -31.88 -5.55
N TYR A 145 11.63 -30.60 -5.72
CA TYR A 145 10.67 -30.17 -6.73
C TYR A 145 11.22 -30.34 -8.14
N ALA A 146 12.48 -29.98 -8.39
CA ALA A 146 13.14 -30.20 -9.67
C ALA A 146 13.16 -31.68 -10.07
N ALA A 147 13.41 -32.58 -9.10
CA ALA A 147 13.41 -34.02 -9.34
C ALA A 147 12.02 -34.60 -9.62
N ALA A 148 10.97 -34.01 -9.06
CA ALA A 148 9.58 -34.45 -9.25
C ALA A 148 8.88 -33.77 -10.45
N SER A 149 9.44 -32.67 -10.94
CA SER A 149 8.88 -31.83 -12.00
C SER A 149 9.26 -32.32 -13.40
N LEU A 150 8.42 -31.99 -14.39
CA LEU A 150 8.79 -32.07 -15.81
C LEU A 150 9.71 -30.92 -16.26
N CYS A 151 9.94 -29.92 -15.41
CA CYS A 151 10.79 -28.75 -15.64
C CYS A 151 10.48 -28.07 -16.98
N ARG A 152 9.18 -27.82 -17.27
CA ARG A 152 8.74 -27.23 -18.54
C ARG A 152 9.17 -25.78 -18.68
N TYR A 153 9.10 -25.01 -17.58
CA TYR A 153 9.31 -23.57 -17.55
C TYR A 153 10.56 -23.12 -16.79
N ILE A 154 11.20 -24.05 -16.08
CA ILE A 154 12.42 -23.83 -15.31
C ILE A 154 13.46 -24.87 -15.75
N GLU A 155 14.72 -24.47 -15.83
CA GLU A 155 15.80 -25.42 -16.11
C GLU A 155 16.02 -26.38 -14.94
N THR A 156 16.42 -27.61 -15.25
CA THR A 156 16.67 -28.65 -14.24
C THR A 156 17.79 -28.28 -13.26
N ASP A 157 18.73 -27.45 -13.70
CA ASP A 157 19.88 -26.94 -12.94
C ASP A 157 19.73 -25.46 -12.56
N ALA A 158 18.51 -24.92 -12.62
CA ALA A 158 18.25 -23.53 -12.25
C ALA A 158 18.73 -23.21 -10.83
N THR A 159 19.36 -22.05 -10.67
CA THR A 159 19.86 -21.60 -9.36
C THR A 159 18.75 -20.94 -8.57
N VAL A 160 18.60 -21.28 -7.29
CA VAL A 160 17.69 -20.60 -6.36
C VAL A 160 18.51 -19.85 -5.31
N THR A 161 18.22 -18.56 -5.10
CA THR A 161 18.92 -17.74 -4.11
C THR A 161 17.94 -16.94 -3.27
N VAL A 162 18.23 -16.79 -1.97
CA VAL A 162 17.47 -15.91 -1.07
C VAL A 162 18.22 -14.59 -0.91
N VAL A 163 17.53 -13.48 -1.13
CA VAL A 163 18.07 -12.12 -1.11
C VAL A 163 17.36 -11.33 -0.02
N GLY A 164 18.13 -10.84 0.97
CA GLY A 164 17.61 -9.97 2.03
C GLY A 164 17.78 -8.49 1.70
N PRO A 165 17.30 -7.59 2.58
CA PRO A 165 17.32 -6.13 2.37
C PRO A 165 18.74 -5.61 2.17
N LYS A 166 19.68 -6.09 2.97
CA LYS A 166 21.10 -5.74 2.84
C LYS A 166 21.66 -6.10 1.47
N GLN A 167 21.46 -7.33 1.01
CA GLN A 167 21.98 -7.79 -0.28
C GLN A 167 21.32 -7.02 -1.42
N LEU A 168 20.03 -6.73 -1.32
CA LEU A 168 19.30 -5.98 -2.34
C LEU A 168 19.78 -4.52 -2.42
N ALA A 169 19.87 -3.82 -1.29
CA ALA A 169 20.31 -2.43 -1.22
C ALA A 169 21.76 -2.20 -1.71
N ASN A 170 22.61 -3.23 -1.63
CA ASN A 170 24.00 -3.17 -2.11
C ASN A 170 24.15 -3.58 -3.59
N ARG A 171 23.07 -4.02 -4.27
CA ARG A 171 23.18 -4.64 -5.60
C ARG A 171 23.30 -3.60 -6.71
N TYR A 172 22.51 -2.55 -6.65
CA TYR A 172 22.51 -1.45 -7.63
C TYR A 172 22.66 -0.12 -6.90
N PHE A 173 22.86 0.95 -7.68
CA PHE A 173 22.93 2.29 -7.13
C PHE A 173 21.62 2.69 -6.44
N VAL A 174 21.73 3.31 -5.27
CA VAL A 174 20.61 3.83 -4.49
C VAL A 174 20.79 5.34 -4.40
N ASP A 175 19.82 6.08 -4.90
CA ASP A 175 19.79 7.53 -4.80
C ASP A 175 18.80 8.01 -3.73
N GLU A 176 18.81 9.33 -3.48
CA GLU A 176 17.93 9.96 -2.49
C GLU A 176 16.45 9.87 -2.87
N VAL A 177 16.13 9.80 -4.17
CA VAL A 177 14.75 9.71 -4.67
C VAL A 177 14.17 8.34 -4.32
N MET A 178 14.94 7.27 -4.47
CA MET A 178 14.56 5.91 -4.08
C MET A 178 14.31 5.82 -2.56
N ILE A 179 15.19 6.40 -1.75
CA ILE A 179 15.04 6.43 -0.28
C ILE A 179 13.77 7.21 0.10
N ALA A 180 13.55 8.37 -0.51
CA ALA A 180 12.37 9.20 -0.26
C ALA A 180 11.06 8.43 -0.59
N ARG A 181 11.03 7.75 -1.74
CA ARG A 181 9.88 6.92 -2.15
C ARG A 181 9.58 5.78 -1.17
N ALA A 182 10.61 5.05 -0.72
CA ALA A 182 10.44 3.97 0.23
C ALA A 182 9.92 4.49 1.58
N ARG A 183 10.46 5.62 2.08
CA ARG A 183 10.00 6.28 3.30
C ARG A 183 8.56 6.80 3.20
N GLN A 184 8.19 7.34 2.04
CA GLN A 184 6.83 7.75 1.76
C GLN A 184 5.84 6.59 1.90
N ARG A 185 6.14 5.43 1.32
CA ARG A 185 5.30 4.22 1.45
C ARG A 185 5.14 3.81 2.92
N ILE A 186 6.23 3.79 3.68
CA ILE A 186 6.21 3.50 5.13
C ILE A 186 5.30 4.48 5.87
N PHE A 187 5.38 5.78 5.54
CA PHE A 187 4.55 6.80 6.17
C PHE A 187 3.06 6.54 5.89
N ILE A 188 2.69 6.25 4.64
CA ILE A 188 1.30 5.94 4.26
C ILE A 188 0.78 4.74 5.06
N GLN A 189 1.54 3.64 5.14
CA GLN A 189 1.14 2.46 5.93
C GLN A 189 0.91 2.78 7.41
N LYS A 190 1.77 3.62 8.00
CA LYS A 190 1.59 4.06 9.39
C LYS A 190 0.31 4.86 9.57
N VAL A 191 -0.01 5.74 8.63
CA VAL A 191 -1.26 6.52 8.65
C VAL A 191 -2.47 5.61 8.55
N GLU A 192 -2.51 4.70 7.57
CA GLU A 192 -3.62 3.76 7.37
C GLU A 192 -3.84 2.89 8.61
N LYS A 193 -2.77 2.28 9.14
CA LYS A 193 -2.84 1.45 10.34
C LYS A 193 -3.25 2.25 11.58
N LYS A 194 -2.77 3.48 11.73
CA LYS A 194 -3.17 4.34 12.85
C LYS A 194 -4.64 4.71 12.73
N ALA A 195 -5.14 5.00 11.53
CA ALA A 195 -6.54 5.37 11.28
C ALA A 195 -7.54 4.30 11.73
N GLU A 196 -7.18 3.02 11.65
CA GLU A 196 -8.01 1.92 12.17
C GLU A 196 -8.30 2.05 13.68
N ALA A 197 -7.37 2.63 14.43
CA ALA A 197 -7.45 2.78 15.88
C ALA A 197 -7.83 4.21 16.33
N VAL A 198 -7.85 5.20 15.42
CA VAL A 198 -8.20 6.58 15.78
C VAL A 198 -9.68 6.65 16.17
N VAL A 199 -9.91 7.10 17.41
CA VAL A 199 -11.24 7.42 17.90
C VAL A 199 -11.59 8.84 17.44
N LEU A 200 -12.64 8.95 16.63
CA LEU A 200 -13.27 10.25 16.38
C LEU A 200 -13.77 10.78 17.73
N GLY A 201 -13.48 12.04 18.03
CA GLY A 201 -13.95 12.69 19.26
C GLY A 201 -15.48 12.83 19.31
N SER A 202 -16.01 14.00 19.68
CA SER A 202 -17.46 14.20 19.60
C SER A 202 -17.92 14.25 18.13
N THR A 203 -18.77 13.30 17.72
CA THR A 203 -19.39 13.27 16.39
C THR A 203 -20.81 13.84 16.38
N GLU A 204 -21.33 14.32 17.51
CA GLU A 204 -22.75 14.68 17.68
C GLU A 204 -23.26 15.67 16.62
N LYS A 205 -22.48 16.71 16.32
CA LYS A 205 -22.81 17.71 15.30
C LYS A 205 -22.78 17.12 13.88
N PHE A 206 -21.81 16.26 13.61
CA PHE A 206 -21.70 15.56 12.33
C PHE A 206 -22.91 14.63 12.13
N ASP A 207 -23.25 13.84 13.14
CA ASP A 207 -24.38 12.90 13.11
C ASP A 207 -25.72 13.63 12.98
N LYS A 208 -25.89 14.77 13.69
CA LYS A 208 -27.06 15.64 13.51
C LYS A 208 -27.17 16.11 12.06
N LYS A 209 -26.10 16.63 11.48
CA LYS A 209 -26.09 17.13 10.09
C LYS A 209 -26.38 16.04 9.06
N MET A 210 -25.89 14.82 9.27
CA MET A 210 -26.22 13.68 8.42
C MET A 210 -27.68 13.25 8.55
N LYS A 211 -28.24 13.33 9.76
CA LYS A 211 -29.68 13.12 9.97
C LYS A 211 -30.52 14.19 9.26
N ASP A 212 -30.15 15.45 9.39
CA ASP A 212 -30.83 16.57 8.71
C ASP A 212 -30.78 16.38 7.18
N LEU A 213 -29.65 15.92 6.64
CA LEU A 213 -29.50 15.58 5.22
C LEU A 213 -30.49 14.50 4.76
N ARG A 214 -30.70 13.44 5.57
CA ARG A 214 -31.71 12.41 5.27
C ARG A 214 -33.13 12.95 5.26
N GLU A 215 -33.43 13.93 6.11
CA GLU A 215 -34.76 14.56 6.16
C GLU A 215 -34.98 15.51 4.97
N MET A 216 -33.92 16.13 4.44
CA MET A 216 -33.98 17.05 3.29
C MET A 216 -34.00 16.34 1.94
N VAL A 217 -33.31 15.20 1.80
CA VAL A 217 -33.14 14.49 0.52
C VAL A 217 -33.90 13.16 0.56
N HIS A 218 -35.15 13.19 0.08
CA HIS A 218 -36.01 12.00 0.04
C HIS A 218 -35.55 10.98 -1.01
N GLY A 219 -35.64 9.69 -0.68
CA GLY A 219 -35.37 8.57 -1.59
C GLY A 219 -33.89 8.17 -1.75
N GLN A 220 -32.97 8.78 -1.01
CA GLN A 220 -31.51 8.50 -1.12
C GLN A 220 -30.88 7.99 0.18
N LYS A 221 -31.65 7.32 1.05
CA LYS A 221 -31.19 6.89 2.38
C LYS A 221 -29.89 6.07 2.32
N ASP A 222 -29.86 5.04 1.49
CA ASP A 222 -28.71 4.12 1.42
C ASP A 222 -27.43 4.83 0.92
N ALA A 223 -27.60 5.81 0.01
CA ALA A 223 -26.50 6.62 -0.49
C ALA A 223 -25.95 7.57 0.60
N ILE A 224 -26.83 8.15 1.42
CA ILE A 224 -26.44 9.00 2.56
C ILE A 224 -25.76 8.18 3.65
N ASP A 225 -26.22 6.96 3.92
CA ASP A 225 -25.60 6.05 4.90
C ASP A 225 -24.20 5.62 4.46
N SER A 226 -24.03 5.35 3.15
CA SER A 226 -22.73 5.06 2.54
C SER A 226 -21.79 6.26 2.62
N LEU A 227 -22.30 7.46 2.31
CA LEU A 227 -21.54 8.71 2.41
C LEU A 227 -21.09 8.98 3.86
N GLN A 228 -21.98 8.79 4.84
CA GLN A 228 -21.66 8.98 6.26
C GLN A 228 -20.52 8.05 6.69
N THR A 229 -20.59 6.78 6.29
CA THR A 229 -19.56 5.78 6.60
C THR A 229 -18.22 6.17 5.97
N GLN A 230 -18.22 6.54 4.69
CA GLN A 230 -17.02 6.97 3.99
C GLN A 230 -16.38 8.20 4.65
N LEU A 231 -17.16 9.25 4.93
CA LEU A 231 -16.67 10.47 5.56
C LEU A 231 -16.08 10.22 6.96
N GLN A 232 -16.65 9.29 7.74
CA GLN A 232 -16.07 8.91 9.04
C GLN A 232 -14.75 8.16 8.89
N THR A 233 -14.62 7.28 7.89
CA THR A 233 -13.36 6.62 7.56
C THR A 233 -12.30 7.64 7.14
N ASP A 234 -12.64 8.54 6.23
CA ASP A 234 -11.73 9.57 5.73
C ASP A 234 -11.32 10.56 6.84
N TRP A 235 -12.23 10.87 7.77
CA TRP A 235 -11.91 11.70 8.94
C TRP A 235 -10.87 11.00 9.83
N ARG A 236 -11.00 9.69 10.08
CA ARG A 236 -9.97 8.94 10.83
C ARG A 236 -8.62 8.96 10.11
N MET A 237 -8.62 8.79 8.79
CA MET A 237 -7.42 8.90 7.96
C MET A 237 -6.73 10.26 8.12
N THR A 238 -7.52 11.33 8.09
CA THR A 238 -7.05 12.71 8.26
C THR A 238 -6.43 12.96 9.63
N LEU A 239 -7.06 12.48 10.69
CA LEU A 239 -6.52 12.60 12.05
C LEU A 239 -5.25 11.76 12.25
N ALA A 240 -5.21 10.56 11.67
CA ALA A 240 -4.01 9.72 11.70
C ALA A 240 -2.84 10.39 10.96
N PHE A 241 -3.12 10.99 9.79
CA PHE A 241 -2.13 11.74 9.01
C PHE A 241 -1.58 12.94 9.79
N ASP A 242 -2.46 13.72 10.41
CA ASP A 242 -2.10 14.85 11.28
C ASP A 242 -1.17 14.42 12.41
N GLN A 243 -1.53 13.36 13.13
CA GLN A 243 -0.75 12.84 14.24
C GLN A 243 0.62 12.29 13.77
N GLU A 244 0.67 11.50 12.69
CA GLU A 244 1.95 11.00 12.16
C GLU A 244 2.84 12.13 11.65
N LEU A 245 2.28 13.16 10.99
CA LEU A 245 3.05 14.34 10.58
C LEU A 245 3.62 15.08 11.80
N SER A 246 2.81 15.29 12.85
CA SER A 246 3.26 15.94 14.08
C SER A 246 4.41 15.18 14.74
N ASP A 247 4.31 13.84 14.79
CA ASP A 247 5.28 12.99 15.47
C ASP A 247 6.59 12.84 14.69
N THR A 248 6.53 12.85 13.35
CA THR A 248 7.67 12.46 12.51
C THR A 248 8.22 13.57 11.61
N LEU A 249 7.39 14.55 11.22
CA LEU A 249 7.72 15.58 10.24
C LEU A 249 7.19 16.97 10.65
N PRO A 250 7.69 17.59 11.75
CA PRO A 250 7.11 18.82 12.31
C PRO A 250 7.02 20.01 11.34
N ASN A 251 7.92 20.10 10.37
CA ASN A 251 7.88 21.16 9.34
C ASN A 251 6.74 20.94 8.35
N VAL A 252 6.54 19.68 7.95
CA VAL A 252 5.47 19.28 7.03
C VAL A 252 4.12 19.40 7.72
N HIS A 253 4.03 19.03 9.00
CA HIS A 253 2.86 19.27 9.85
C HIS A 253 2.47 20.75 9.90
N ARG A 254 3.44 21.67 10.03
CA ARG A 254 3.17 23.12 10.00
C ARG A 254 2.62 23.60 8.65
N SER A 255 3.09 23.03 7.54
CA SER A 255 2.52 23.31 6.22
C SER A 255 1.08 22.80 6.14
N PHE A 256 0.82 21.58 6.60
CA PHE A 256 -0.53 21.00 6.65
C PHE A 256 -1.51 21.86 7.47
N GLU A 257 -1.10 22.37 8.63
CA GLU A 257 -1.88 23.32 9.43
C GLU A 257 -2.11 24.68 8.72
N GLY A 258 -1.20 25.09 7.85
CA GLY A 258 -1.42 26.20 6.91
C GLY A 258 -2.56 25.90 5.94
N ASP A 259 -2.56 24.70 5.37
CA ASP A 259 -3.52 24.26 4.36
C ASP A 259 -4.90 24.12 4.96
N ARG A 260 -5.03 23.51 6.14
CA ARG A 260 -6.31 23.39 6.86
C ARG A 260 -6.96 24.74 7.10
N ARG A 261 -6.17 25.79 7.39
CA ARG A 261 -6.69 27.17 7.53
C ARG A 261 -7.16 27.74 6.18
N ARG A 262 -6.45 27.47 5.08
CA ARG A 262 -6.87 27.85 3.72
C ARG A 262 -8.15 27.14 3.32
N ILE A 263 -8.25 25.84 3.60
CA ILE A 263 -9.45 25.01 3.35
C ILE A 263 -10.63 25.56 4.13
N LEU A 264 -10.49 25.74 5.45
CA LEU A 264 -11.55 26.28 6.30
C LEU A 264 -12.08 27.60 5.74
N THR A 265 -11.18 28.51 5.33
CA THR A 265 -11.57 29.80 4.78
C THR A 265 -12.40 29.66 3.50
N ARG A 266 -11.86 28.97 2.49
CA ARG A 266 -12.53 28.83 1.18
C ARG A 266 -13.81 28.00 1.24
N VAL A 267 -13.83 26.95 2.06
CA VAL A 267 -15.04 26.14 2.28
C VAL A 267 -16.09 26.94 3.05
N SER A 268 -15.71 27.75 4.05
CA SER A 268 -16.67 28.60 4.75
C SER A 268 -17.30 29.63 3.81
N GLU A 269 -16.50 30.26 2.95
CA GLU A 269 -17.00 31.17 1.90
C GLU A 269 -17.98 30.48 0.96
N LEU A 270 -17.63 29.28 0.46
CA LEU A 270 -18.50 28.47 -0.38
C LEU A 270 -19.83 28.18 0.33
N MET A 271 -19.77 27.70 1.57
CA MET A 271 -20.96 27.27 2.31
C MET A 271 -21.86 28.45 2.70
N VAL A 272 -21.32 29.63 3.00
CA VAL A 272 -22.10 30.85 3.27
C VAL A 272 -22.75 31.41 2.00
N SER A 273 -22.08 31.29 0.85
CA SER A 273 -22.59 31.79 -0.43
C SER A 273 -23.67 30.89 -1.05
N SER A 274 -23.75 29.61 -0.63
CA SER A 274 -24.71 28.65 -1.17
C SER A 274 -26.06 28.74 -0.48
N SER A 275 -27.13 28.70 -1.28
CA SER A 275 -28.50 28.56 -0.76
C SER A 275 -28.84 27.13 -0.33
N LYS A 276 -27.98 26.14 -0.68
CA LYS A 276 -28.11 24.73 -0.32
C LYS A 276 -26.73 24.16 0.04
N PRO A 277 -26.14 24.50 1.19
CA PRO A 277 -24.77 24.12 1.54
C PRO A 277 -24.52 22.61 1.51
N TRP A 278 -25.54 21.80 1.81
CA TRP A 278 -25.44 20.34 1.79
C TRP A 278 -25.22 19.74 0.39
N THR A 279 -25.47 20.48 -0.70
CA THR A 279 -25.14 20.03 -2.07
C THR A 279 -23.71 20.38 -2.49
N GLU A 280 -23.00 21.19 -1.70
CA GLU A 280 -21.67 21.70 -2.03
C GLU A 280 -20.53 20.80 -1.54
N LEU A 281 -20.82 19.67 -0.89
CA LEU A 281 -19.80 18.76 -0.35
C LEU A 281 -18.76 18.36 -1.39
N HIS A 282 -19.20 18.03 -2.62
CA HIS A 282 -18.28 17.68 -3.70
C HIS A 282 -17.34 18.84 -4.07
N ASN A 283 -17.86 20.06 -4.16
CA ASN A 283 -17.08 21.25 -4.45
C ASN A 283 -16.12 21.59 -3.30
N ALA A 284 -16.56 21.40 -2.05
CA ALA A 284 -15.72 21.56 -0.88
C ALA A 284 -14.56 20.56 -0.88
N THR A 285 -14.82 19.28 -1.18
CA THR A 285 -13.77 18.25 -1.29
C THR A 285 -12.80 18.59 -2.42
N LYS A 286 -13.29 19.11 -3.55
CA LYS A 286 -12.43 19.57 -4.64
C LYS A 286 -11.53 20.73 -4.21
N ILE A 287 -12.05 21.72 -3.48
CA ILE A 287 -11.25 22.82 -2.93
C ILE A 287 -10.17 22.28 -1.99
N ALA A 288 -10.53 21.35 -1.09
CA ALA A 288 -9.56 20.73 -0.19
C ALA A 288 -8.47 19.97 -0.96
N PHE A 289 -8.85 19.22 -1.98
CA PHE A 289 -7.94 18.51 -2.85
C PHE A 289 -6.99 19.46 -3.58
N GLU A 290 -7.49 20.52 -4.23
CA GLU A 290 -6.64 21.48 -4.95
C GLU A 290 -5.60 22.15 -4.03
N ILE A 291 -5.96 22.42 -2.77
CA ILE A 291 -5.05 23.02 -1.80
C ILE A 291 -3.98 22.00 -1.38
N LEU A 292 -4.40 20.80 -0.96
CA LEU A 292 -3.49 19.79 -0.44
C LEU A 292 -2.62 19.18 -1.55
N ASP A 293 -3.16 18.96 -2.74
CA ASP A 293 -2.43 18.38 -3.88
C ASP A 293 -1.22 19.24 -4.29
N ALA A 294 -1.35 20.57 -4.19
CA ALA A 294 -0.25 21.49 -4.51
C ALA A 294 1.00 21.26 -3.65
N ASP A 295 0.81 20.98 -2.37
CA ASP A 295 1.91 20.84 -1.40
C ASP A 295 2.25 19.37 -1.09
N PHE A 296 1.30 18.45 -1.29
CA PHE A 296 1.39 17.05 -0.85
C PHE A 296 1.12 16.00 -1.94
N GLY A 297 0.56 16.40 -3.09
CA GLY A 297 0.12 15.47 -4.13
C GLY A 297 1.24 14.58 -4.68
N ASN A 298 2.40 15.17 -4.96
CA ASN A 298 3.59 14.43 -5.42
C ASN A 298 4.11 13.44 -4.36
N LEU A 299 3.90 13.74 -3.07
CA LEU A 299 4.47 13.00 -1.95
C LEU A 299 3.53 12.00 -1.32
N TYR A 300 2.22 12.04 -1.59
CA TYR A 300 1.29 11.11 -0.94
C TYR A 300 0.20 10.60 -1.89
N GLY A 301 0.14 11.13 -3.12
CA GLY A 301 -0.68 10.60 -4.21
C GLY A 301 -2.14 10.44 -3.83
N MET A 302 -2.66 9.22 -3.95
CA MET A 302 -4.06 8.91 -3.70
C MET A 302 -4.49 9.17 -2.25
N LEU A 303 -3.59 9.07 -1.27
CA LEU A 303 -3.90 9.36 0.13
C LEU A 303 -4.46 10.79 0.27
N ILE A 304 -3.96 11.75 -0.52
CA ILE A 304 -4.43 13.14 -0.45
C ILE A 304 -5.91 13.28 -0.81
N ARG A 305 -6.48 12.37 -1.61
CA ARG A 305 -7.94 12.37 -1.85
C ARG A 305 -8.71 12.03 -0.59
N ASP A 306 -8.26 11.02 0.15
CA ASP A 306 -8.89 10.59 1.40
C ASP A 306 -8.71 11.64 2.50
N ILE A 307 -7.52 12.25 2.60
CA ILE A 307 -7.26 13.36 3.53
C ILE A 307 -8.12 14.58 3.20
N SER A 308 -8.30 14.89 1.91
CA SER A 308 -9.15 16.02 1.48
C SER A 308 -10.62 15.79 1.85
N SER A 309 -11.13 14.58 1.60
CA SER A 309 -12.49 14.20 1.98
C SER A 309 -12.67 14.23 3.50
N GLY A 310 -11.68 13.75 4.25
CA GLY A 310 -11.72 13.72 5.70
C GLY A 310 -11.59 15.09 6.36
N GLU A 311 -10.84 16.02 5.78
CA GLU A 311 -10.86 17.42 6.22
C GLU A 311 -12.25 18.05 6.04
N ILE A 312 -12.95 17.72 4.94
CA ILE A 312 -14.35 18.14 4.79
C ILE A 312 -15.25 17.47 5.82
N ALA A 313 -15.10 16.17 6.08
CA ALA A 313 -15.85 15.47 7.13
C ALA A 313 -15.65 16.11 8.51
N ARG A 314 -14.40 16.45 8.86
CA ARG A 314 -14.07 17.20 10.08
C ARG A 314 -14.77 18.54 10.12
N LEU A 315 -14.71 19.31 9.03
CA LEU A 315 -15.42 20.58 8.92
C LEU A 315 -16.94 20.39 9.00
N VAL A 316 -17.53 19.31 8.50
CA VAL A 316 -18.95 19.01 8.73
C VAL A 316 -19.22 18.89 10.23
N GLY A 317 -18.40 18.16 10.97
CA GLY A 317 -18.54 18.02 12.42
C GLY A 317 -18.29 19.31 13.22
N GLU A 318 -17.33 20.13 12.78
CA GLU A 318 -16.83 21.25 13.58
C GLU A 318 -17.40 22.61 13.15
N CYS A 319 -17.70 22.80 11.86
CA CYS A 319 -18.06 24.08 11.28
C CYS A 319 -19.51 24.47 11.66
N PRO A 320 -19.75 25.71 12.11
CA PRO A 320 -21.10 26.17 12.49
C PRO A 320 -22.01 26.49 11.29
N VAL A 321 -21.57 26.32 10.04
CA VAL A 321 -22.37 26.72 8.88
C VAL A 321 -23.70 25.94 8.84
N GLY A 322 -24.78 26.67 8.58
CA GLY A 322 -26.15 26.18 8.53
C GLY A 322 -26.33 25.13 7.44
N TRP A 323 -26.27 23.87 7.85
CA TRP A 323 -26.71 22.73 7.06
C TRP A 323 -28.24 22.61 7.01
N GLU A 324 -28.93 23.41 7.82
CA GLU A 324 -30.37 23.38 7.97
C GLU A 324 -31.06 23.97 6.73
N LYS A 325 -32.33 23.60 6.51
CA LYS A 325 -33.16 24.19 5.44
C LYS A 325 -33.02 25.70 5.50
N GLY A 326 -32.73 26.32 4.36
CA GLY A 326 -32.72 27.77 4.23
C GLY A 326 -34.09 28.37 4.52
N GLU A 327 -34.45 28.48 5.79
CA GLU A 327 -35.30 29.55 6.23
C GLU A 327 -34.43 30.79 6.19
N LYS A 328 -34.71 31.64 5.19
CA LYS A 328 -34.22 33.01 5.16
C LYS A 328 -34.27 33.55 6.59
N LEU A 329 -33.17 34.13 7.05
CA LEU A 329 -33.18 35.14 8.10
C LEU A 329 -34.03 36.32 7.60
N ALA A 330 -35.34 36.15 7.63
CA ALA A 330 -36.33 37.21 7.50
C ALA A 330 -36.47 37.82 8.90
N GLY A 331 -35.52 38.65 9.29
CA GLY A 331 -35.61 39.33 10.57
C GLY A 331 -34.29 39.88 11.12
N ALA A 332 -33.68 40.83 10.41
CA ALA A 332 -32.93 41.88 11.07
C ALA A 332 -33.65 43.19 10.72
N LYS A 333 -34.27 43.81 11.72
CA LYS A 333 -34.84 45.15 11.67
C LYS A 333 -33.74 46.19 11.59
#